data_AF-A0A1G2D0C3-F1
#
_entry.id   AF-A0A1G2D0C3-F1
#
_cell.length_a   1.000
_cell.length_b   1.000
_cell.length_c   1.000
_cell.angle_alpha   90.00
_cell.angle_beta   90.00
_cell.angle_gamma   90.00
#
_symmetry.space_group_name_H-M   'P 1'
#
loop_
_entity.id
_entity.type
_entity.pdbx_description
1 polymer ?
#
loop_
_entity_poly.entity_id
_entity_poly.type
_entity_poly.pdbx_seq_one_letter_code
_entity_poly.pdbx_strand_id
1 'polypeptide(L)'
;MIDQRTNPKGKSLPNRQRFVKREKEAIKEAVAERIRNGRIEDLAGDSGQRVKLRSKRADEPTFHHGPGGVTERVYPGNKQFQKGDRIPRPQGGSGGGKEGSPDGEGEDDFYFELSFDEWRDALFDGMEIPNQIKRALTGEDEFEWRRSGLKSDGAPNQMDIQRTTQRALARRHAFRIPLLRRKVELEKELKELRNTVANAGGKDVSREEARITEVLDELVIVERKLKSVPFLDTFDLKFRRHELFPIPVTKAVMFAMLDVSGSMGEWEKEMSKRFFILLYIFLTRIYERVEIVWLRHTSEAKEVTQEEFFTSRESGGTVVSSALELMKTIVETRYRVEEWNIYGCHASDGDNFRYDNEKVLSLMEDFVLPVSQYYAYIEVRKPYMGDGELWPVYEQLLEGHENLAINHIRDKDDIYPVFRKLFEKKETKHA
;
A
#
# COMPACT_ATOMS: atom_id res chain seq x y z
N MET A 1 -35.39 13.38 -25.32
CA MET A 1 -34.24 13.81 -24.51
C MET A 1 -33.54 12.53 -24.09
N ILE A 2 -32.37 12.25 -24.67
CA ILE A 2 -31.62 10.99 -24.48
C ILE A 2 -30.79 11.16 -23.21
N ASP A 3 -30.99 10.27 -22.24
CA ASP A 3 -30.36 10.32 -20.92
C ASP A 3 -28.91 9.82 -21.01
N GLN A 4 -27.95 10.76 -20.89
CA GLN A 4 -26.50 10.51 -20.85
C GLN A 4 -25.96 10.57 -19.41
N ARG A 5 -26.60 9.89 -18.45
CA ARG A 5 -26.05 9.83 -17.09
C ARG A 5 -25.03 8.69 -16.96
N THR A 6 -23.76 9.07 -16.83
CA THR A 6 -22.70 8.26 -16.22
C THR A 6 -23.12 7.83 -14.81
N ASN A 7 -23.36 6.52 -14.68
CA ASN A 7 -23.35 5.68 -13.47
C ASN A 7 -23.69 6.37 -12.13
N PRO A 8 -24.91 6.23 -11.60
CA PRO A 8 -25.23 6.70 -10.27
C PRO A 8 -24.94 5.61 -9.22
N LYS A 9 -24.34 6.02 -8.10
CA LYS A 9 -24.36 5.41 -6.74
C LYS A 9 -23.11 4.64 -6.31
N GLY A 10 -22.31 5.31 -5.48
CA GLY A 10 -21.29 4.74 -4.59
C GLY A 10 -21.84 3.84 -3.47
N LYS A 11 -22.72 2.88 -3.79
CA LYS A 11 -23.14 1.81 -2.87
C LYS A 11 -22.44 0.46 -3.11
N SER A 12 -21.61 0.34 -4.15
CA SER A 12 -20.93 -0.93 -4.44
C SER A 12 -19.41 -0.87 -4.39
N LEU A 13 -18.73 0.23 -4.06
CA LEU A 13 -17.27 0.22 -3.94
C LEU A 13 -16.76 -0.89 -2.98
N PRO A 14 -17.34 -1.07 -1.78
CA PRO A 14 -16.96 -2.18 -0.91
C PRO A 14 -17.33 -3.55 -1.49
N ASN A 15 -18.48 -3.67 -2.17
CA ASN A 15 -18.91 -4.94 -2.77
C ASN A 15 -18.06 -5.30 -4.00
N ARG A 16 -17.67 -4.33 -4.82
CA ARG A 16 -16.75 -4.44 -5.96
C ARG A 16 -15.38 -4.85 -5.46
N GLN A 17 -14.84 -4.20 -4.42
CA GLN A 17 -13.56 -4.59 -3.81
C GLN A 17 -13.61 -6.01 -3.25
N ARG A 18 -14.71 -6.40 -2.58
CA ARG A 18 -14.90 -7.77 -2.07
C ARG A 18 -15.00 -8.79 -3.19
N PHE A 19 -15.69 -8.46 -4.28
CA PHE A 19 -15.81 -9.32 -5.45
C PHE A 19 -14.48 -9.45 -6.20
N VAL A 20 -13.76 -8.35 -6.45
CA VAL A 20 -12.40 -8.37 -7.00
C VAL A 20 -11.48 -9.21 -6.13
N LYS A 21 -11.59 -9.09 -4.79
CA LYS A 21 -10.82 -9.92 -3.85
C LYS A 21 -11.21 -11.40 -3.91
N ARG A 22 -12.48 -11.72 -4.17
CA ARG A 22 -13.01 -13.10 -4.27
C ARG A 22 -12.63 -13.75 -5.60
N GLU A 23 -12.79 -13.03 -6.70
CA GLU A 23 -12.51 -13.48 -8.07
C GLU A 23 -11.07 -13.18 -8.51
N LYS A 24 -10.13 -12.96 -7.58
CA LYS A 24 -8.73 -12.67 -7.91
C LYS A 24 -8.12 -13.69 -8.86
N GLU A 25 -8.39 -14.97 -8.65
CA GLU A 25 -7.83 -16.04 -9.47
C GLU A 25 -8.41 -16.05 -10.89
N ALA A 26 -9.72 -15.82 -11.03
CA ALA A 26 -10.36 -15.68 -12.35
C ALA A 26 -9.86 -14.44 -13.10
N ILE A 27 -9.58 -13.35 -12.36
CA ILE A 27 -8.95 -12.15 -12.93
C ILE A 27 -7.53 -12.47 -13.42
N LYS A 28 -6.71 -13.13 -12.60
CA LYS A 28 -5.35 -13.54 -12.98
C LYS A 28 -5.34 -14.44 -14.23
N GLU A 29 -6.26 -15.40 -14.29
CA GLU A 29 -6.40 -16.30 -15.44
C GLU A 29 -6.77 -15.52 -16.72
N ALA A 30 -7.80 -14.68 -16.65
CA ALA A 30 -8.21 -13.82 -17.77
C ALA A 30 -7.09 -12.85 -18.20
N VAL A 31 -6.27 -12.38 -17.26
CA VAL A 31 -5.10 -11.55 -17.58
C VAL A 31 -4.03 -12.36 -18.31
N ALA A 32 -3.69 -13.55 -17.80
CA ALA A 32 -2.71 -14.43 -18.42
C ALA A 32 -3.12 -14.78 -19.87
N GLU A 33 -4.40 -15.06 -20.11
CA GLU A 33 -4.94 -15.26 -21.47
C GLU A 33 -4.71 -14.06 -22.40
N ARG A 34 -4.81 -12.85 -21.87
CA ARG A 34 -4.63 -11.63 -22.66
C ARG A 34 -3.16 -11.34 -22.95
N ILE A 35 -2.23 -11.66 -22.05
CA ILE A 35 -0.79 -11.53 -22.36
C ILE A 35 -0.40 -12.52 -23.46
N ARG A 36 -1.01 -13.72 -23.47
CA ARG A 36 -0.84 -14.71 -24.54
C ARG A 36 -1.32 -14.18 -25.89
N ASN A 37 -2.59 -13.75 -25.95
CA ASN A 37 -3.28 -13.45 -27.21
C ASN A 37 -3.24 -11.96 -27.64
N GLY A 38 -2.89 -11.06 -26.72
CA GLY A 38 -2.91 -9.61 -26.93
C GLY A 38 -1.77 -9.13 -27.81
N ARG A 39 -2.00 -8.01 -28.50
CA ARG A 39 -0.93 -7.32 -29.23
C ARG A 39 -0.03 -6.60 -28.25
N ILE A 40 1.25 -6.54 -28.56
CA ILE A 40 2.30 -5.83 -27.80
C ILE A 40 1.88 -4.37 -27.51
N GLU A 41 1.28 -3.70 -28.49
CA GLU A 41 0.80 -2.31 -28.39
C GLU A 41 -0.40 -2.18 -27.44
N ASP A 42 -1.28 -3.19 -27.40
CA ASP A 42 -2.45 -3.19 -26.53
C ASP A 42 -2.04 -3.38 -25.05
N LEU A 43 -0.90 -4.01 -24.77
CA LEU A 43 -0.40 -4.18 -23.40
C LEU A 43 0.22 -2.89 -22.84
N ALA A 44 0.77 -2.03 -23.70
CA ALA A 44 1.43 -0.78 -23.31
C ALA A 44 0.52 0.47 -23.37
N GLY A 45 -0.66 0.37 -24.00
CA GLY A 45 -1.56 1.50 -24.20
C GLY A 45 -2.46 1.82 -22.99
N ASP A 46 -2.52 3.09 -22.61
CA ASP A 46 -3.32 3.67 -21.51
C ASP A 46 -4.84 3.69 -21.77
N SER A 47 -5.30 3.08 -22.87
CA SER A 47 -6.73 2.96 -23.14
C SER A 47 -7.35 2.02 -22.11
N GLY A 48 -8.34 2.49 -21.34
CA GLY A 48 -9.08 1.68 -20.37
C GLY A 48 -9.67 0.41 -20.99
N GLN A 49 -8.89 -0.67 -20.98
CA GLN A 49 -9.21 -1.89 -21.69
C GLN A 49 -10.17 -2.75 -20.88
N ARG A 50 -11.23 -3.17 -21.56
CA ARG A 50 -12.32 -3.97 -20.98
C ARG A 50 -11.90 -5.44 -20.96
N VAL A 51 -11.84 -6.03 -19.77
CA VAL A 51 -11.55 -7.47 -19.58
C VAL A 51 -12.86 -8.21 -19.30
N LYS A 52 -13.24 -9.12 -20.21
CA LYS A 52 -14.42 -9.97 -20.03
C LYS A 52 -14.07 -11.11 -19.08
N LEU A 53 -14.78 -11.22 -17.97
CA LEU A 53 -14.62 -12.30 -17.00
C LEU A 53 -15.80 -13.27 -17.15
N ARG A 54 -15.51 -14.56 -17.33
CA ARG A 54 -16.51 -15.62 -17.23
C ARG A 54 -16.43 -16.20 -15.83
N SER A 55 -17.23 -15.71 -14.90
CA SER A 55 -17.26 -16.25 -13.54
C SER A 55 -18.23 -17.44 -13.47
N LYS A 56 -17.70 -18.67 -13.45
CA LYS A 56 -18.50 -19.88 -13.16
C LYS A 56 -19.01 -19.95 -11.70
N ARG A 57 -18.67 -18.97 -10.86
CA ARG A 57 -18.96 -18.92 -9.41
C ARG A 57 -19.43 -17.55 -8.91
N ALA A 58 -20.13 -16.78 -9.75
CA ALA A 58 -20.70 -15.49 -9.33
C ALA A 58 -21.94 -15.61 -8.43
N ASP A 59 -22.42 -16.82 -8.15
CA ASP A 59 -23.60 -17.03 -7.31
C ASP A 59 -23.41 -16.42 -5.91
N GLU A 60 -24.16 -15.36 -5.65
CA GLU A 60 -24.23 -14.77 -4.32
C GLU A 60 -25.30 -15.52 -3.51
N PRO A 61 -24.96 -16.05 -2.31
CA PRO A 61 -25.98 -16.66 -1.46
C PRO A 61 -26.97 -15.58 -1.00
N THR A 62 -28.20 -15.66 -1.49
CA THR A 62 -29.26 -14.74 -1.07
C THR A 62 -29.91 -15.24 0.21
N PHE A 63 -29.81 -14.43 1.26
CA PHE A 63 -30.56 -14.68 2.48
C PHE A 63 -31.97 -14.13 2.32
N HIS A 64 -32.96 -15.02 2.35
CA HIS A 64 -34.36 -14.65 2.46
C HIS A 64 -34.88 -15.00 3.85
N HIS A 65 -35.74 -14.16 4.41
CA HIS A 65 -36.49 -14.53 5.60
C HIS A 65 -37.41 -15.69 5.25
N GLY A 66 -37.07 -16.89 5.73
CA GLY A 66 -37.92 -18.06 5.61
C GLY A 66 -39.21 -17.93 6.44
N PRO A 67 -40.23 -18.75 6.17
CA PRO A 67 -41.52 -18.72 6.87
C PRO A 67 -41.46 -19.30 8.31
N GLY A 68 -40.26 -19.50 8.87
CA GLY A 68 -40.05 -20.03 10.20
C GLY A 68 -40.00 -18.95 11.27
N GLY A 69 -40.41 -19.31 12.49
CA GLY A 69 -40.41 -18.41 13.67
C GLY A 69 -41.76 -17.75 13.94
N VAL A 70 -41.84 -17.04 15.08
CA VAL A 70 -43.01 -16.23 15.47
C VAL A 70 -42.86 -14.86 14.81
N THR A 71 -43.55 -14.64 13.69
CA THR A 71 -43.56 -13.34 13.00
C THR A 71 -44.86 -12.60 13.26
N GLU A 72 -44.77 -11.39 13.80
CA GLU A 72 -45.92 -10.49 13.94
C GLU A 72 -46.04 -9.63 12.66
N ARG A 73 -47.15 -9.76 11.94
CA ARG A 73 -47.44 -8.98 10.72
C ARG A 73 -48.71 -8.16 10.92
N VAL A 74 -48.65 -6.88 10.58
CA VAL A 74 -49.80 -5.97 10.63
C VAL A 74 -50.39 -5.84 9.23
N TYR A 75 -51.63 -6.29 9.06
CA TYR A 75 -52.39 -6.10 7.82
C TYR A 75 -53.37 -4.93 8.00
N PRO A 76 -53.21 -3.81 7.27
CA PRO A 76 -54.16 -2.71 7.35
C PRO A 76 -55.49 -3.09 6.69
N GLY A 77 -56.61 -2.63 7.25
CA GLY A 77 -57.95 -2.83 6.66
C GLY A 77 -58.75 -4.02 7.18
N ASN A 78 -58.55 -4.42 8.45
CA ASN A 78 -59.33 -5.48 9.06
C ASN A 78 -60.82 -5.08 9.19
N LYS A 79 -61.69 -5.75 8.43
CA LYS A 79 -63.15 -5.59 8.50
C LYS A 79 -63.89 -6.83 9.02
N GLN A 80 -63.17 -7.94 9.25
CA GLN A 80 -63.79 -9.26 9.42
C GLN A 80 -63.27 -10.07 10.62
N PHE A 81 -62.07 -9.79 11.14
CA PHE A 81 -61.45 -10.60 12.20
C PHE A 81 -61.48 -9.91 13.56
N GLN A 82 -61.72 -10.65 14.64
CA GLN A 82 -61.61 -10.19 16.02
C GLN A 82 -60.36 -10.78 16.71
N LYS A 83 -59.99 -10.21 17.86
CA LYS A 83 -58.81 -10.64 18.64
C LYS A 83 -58.99 -12.09 19.11
N GLY A 84 -58.23 -13.02 18.53
CA GLY A 84 -58.26 -14.46 18.85
C GLY A 84 -58.53 -15.36 17.65
N ASP A 85 -58.98 -14.80 16.53
CA ASP A 85 -59.26 -15.57 15.32
C ASP A 85 -57.99 -16.11 14.66
N ARG A 86 -58.07 -17.33 14.13
CA ARG A 86 -56.98 -17.96 13.36
C ARG A 86 -57.19 -17.70 11.88
N ILE A 87 -56.25 -16.99 11.26
CA ILE A 87 -56.27 -16.76 9.80
C ILE A 87 -55.86 -18.07 9.11
N PRO A 88 -56.62 -18.57 8.12
CA PRO A 88 -56.24 -19.76 7.38
C PRO A 88 -54.89 -19.54 6.69
N ARG A 89 -54.00 -20.54 6.77
CA ARG A 89 -52.68 -20.48 6.13
C ARG A 89 -52.91 -20.28 4.62
N PRO A 90 -52.33 -19.24 3.99
CA PRO A 90 -52.49 -19.06 2.55
C PRO A 90 -52.05 -20.34 1.85
N GLN A 91 -52.92 -20.91 1.02
CA GLN A 91 -52.51 -21.98 0.10
C GLN A 91 -51.38 -21.42 -0.75
N GLY A 92 -50.34 -22.23 -0.93
CA GLY A 92 -49.01 -21.83 -1.37
C GLY A 92 -49.02 -20.67 -2.36
N GLY A 93 -48.31 -19.60 -2.01
CA GLY A 93 -47.98 -18.59 -2.99
C GLY A 93 -47.24 -19.28 -4.12
N SER A 94 -47.86 -19.31 -5.31
CA SER A 94 -47.15 -19.44 -6.56
C SER A 94 -46.10 -18.32 -6.58
N GLY A 95 -44.91 -18.63 -6.10
CA GLY A 95 -43.73 -18.00 -6.64
C GLY A 95 -43.76 -18.32 -8.12
N GLY A 96 -44.00 -17.31 -8.94
CA GLY A 96 -43.72 -17.38 -10.36
C GLY A 96 -42.22 -17.56 -10.54
N GLY A 97 -41.73 -18.77 -10.30
CA GLY A 97 -40.51 -19.24 -10.90
C GLY A 97 -40.84 -19.40 -12.37
N LYS A 98 -40.20 -18.60 -13.23
CA LYS A 98 -40.05 -19.00 -14.63
C LYS A 98 -39.58 -20.45 -14.64
N GLU A 99 -40.30 -21.32 -15.33
CA GLU A 99 -39.79 -22.63 -15.72
C GLU A 99 -38.42 -22.42 -16.35
N GLY A 100 -37.37 -22.79 -15.62
CA GLY A 100 -36.06 -23.00 -16.21
C GLY A 100 -36.12 -24.34 -16.95
N SER A 101 -35.84 -24.31 -18.25
CA SER A 101 -35.66 -25.53 -19.04
C SER A 101 -34.56 -26.41 -18.41
N PRO A 102 -34.67 -27.75 -18.46
CA PRO A 102 -33.65 -28.66 -17.93
C PRO A 102 -32.25 -28.50 -18.55
N ASP A 103 -32.18 -27.90 -19.75
CA ASP A 103 -30.95 -27.60 -20.49
C ASP A 103 -30.64 -26.09 -20.57
N GLY A 104 -31.31 -25.27 -19.77
CA GLY A 104 -31.03 -23.84 -19.70
C GLY A 104 -29.88 -23.56 -18.75
N GLU A 105 -28.63 -23.77 -19.17
CA GLU A 105 -27.51 -23.03 -18.58
C GLU A 105 -27.79 -21.55 -18.79
N GLY A 106 -28.37 -20.90 -17.79
CA GLY A 106 -28.46 -19.45 -17.76
C GLY A 106 -27.05 -18.90 -17.62
N GLU A 107 -26.36 -18.72 -18.75
CA GLU A 107 -25.16 -17.89 -18.83
C GLU A 107 -25.60 -16.43 -18.63
N ASP A 108 -25.94 -16.06 -17.39
CA ASP A 108 -25.81 -14.67 -16.95
C ASP A 108 -24.30 -14.41 -16.79
N ASP A 109 -23.61 -14.31 -17.93
CA ASP A 109 -22.22 -13.89 -18.02
C ASP A 109 -22.13 -12.48 -17.41
N PHE A 110 -21.59 -12.38 -16.19
CA PHE A 110 -21.36 -11.08 -15.57
C PHE A 110 -20.18 -10.38 -16.23
N TYR A 111 -20.48 -9.40 -17.07
CA TYR A 111 -19.47 -8.54 -17.68
C TYR A 111 -19.04 -7.45 -16.71
N PHE A 112 -17.76 -7.44 -16.34
CA PHE A 112 -17.16 -6.35 -15.58
C PHE A 112 -16.15 -5.58 -16.43
N GLU A 113 -16.09 -4.27 -16.19
CA GLU A 113 -15.06 -3.39 -16.76
C GLU A 113 -14.02 -3.10 -15.66
N LEU A 114 -12.86 -3.74 -15.76
CA LEU A 114 -11.70 -3.42 -14.92
C LEU A 114 -10.99 -2.19 -15.49
N SER A 115 -10.50 -1.31 -14.61
CA SER A 115 -9.58 -0.26 -15.04
C SER A 115 -8.20 -0.86 -15.34
N PHE A 116 -7.40 -0.15 -16.12
CA PHE A 116 -6.03 -0.58 -16.44
C PHE A 116 -5.16 -0.70 -15.17
N ASP A 117 -5.35 0.19 -14.20
CA ASP A 117 -4.64 0.12 -12.92
C ASP A 117 -5.06 -1.07 -12.07
N GLU A 118 -6.37 -1.38 -11.98
CA GLU A 118 -6.88 -2.56 -11.27
C GLU A 118 -6.39 -3.85 -11.93
N TRP A 119 -6.30 -3.85 -13.26
CA TRP A 119 -5.75 -4.96 -14.03
C TRP A 119 -4.27 -5.19 -13.72
N ARG A 120 -3.45 -4.12 -13.68
CA ARG A 120 -2.04 -4.21 -13.29
C ARG A 120 -1.87 -4.68 -11.85
N ASP A 121 -2.69 -4.18 -10.92
CA ASP A 121 -2.64 -4.59 -9.51
C ASP A 121 -2.95 -6.07 -9.32
N ALA A 122 -3.95 -6.58 -10.04
CA ALA A 122 -4.27 -8.00 -10.02
C ALA A 122 -3.17 -8.85 -10.67
N LEU A 123 -2.56 -8.36 -11.74
CA LEU A 123 -1.50 -9.05 -12.47
C LEU A 123 -0.24 -9.24 -11.61
N PHE A 124 0.18 -8.20 -10.90
CA PHE A 124 1.41 -8.16 -10.12
C PHE A 124 1.23 -8.45 -8.62
N ASP A 125 0.04 -8.91 -8.22
CA ASP A 125 -0.25 -9.30 -6.83
C ASP A 125 0.71 -10.38 -6.35
N GLY A 126 1.49 -10.08 -5.30
CA GLY A 126 2.49 -11.00 -4.74
C GLY A 126 3.84 -11.00 -5.46
N MET A 127 4.10 -10.03 -6.35
CA MET A 127 5.41 -9.83 -6.96
C MET A 127 6.12 -8.59 -6.40
N GLU A 128 7.43 -8.69 -6.22
CA GLU A 128 8.30 -7.58 -5.86
C GLU A 128 9.70 -7.81 -6.44
N ILE A 129 10.47 -6.75 -6.65
CA ILE A 129 11.87 -6.87 -7.02
C ILE A 129 12.62 -7.56 -5.85
N PRO A 130 13.30 -8.70 -6.10
CA PRO A 130 14.01 -9.42 -5.07
C PRO A 130 15.11 -8.60 -4.40
N ASN A 131 15.40 -8.92 -3.14
CA ASN A 131 16.57 -8.42 -2.40
C ASN A 131 16.67 -6.87 -2.34
N GLN A 132 15.53 -6.18 -2.33
CA GLN A 132 15.52 -4.71 -2.25
C GLN A 132 16.03 -4.21 -0.90
N ILE A 133 17.22 -3.61 -0.91
CA ILE A 133 17.83 -3.04 0.29
C ILE A 133 17.33 -1.60 0.45
N LYS A 134 16.77 -1.29 1.63
CA LYS A 134 16.49 0.09 2.05
C LYS A 134 17.81 0.78 2.37
N ARG A 135 18.50 1.26 1.34
CA ARG A 135 19.72 2.06 1.49
C ARG A 135 19.32 3.46 1.93
N ALA A 136 19.81 3.88 3.09
CA ALA A 136 19.60 5.23 3.60
C ALA A 136 20.87 6.06 3.40
N LEU A 137 20.66 7.36 3.21
CA LEU A 137 21.64 8.44 3.22
C LEU A 137 22.40 8.66 1.90
N THR A 138 21.83 9.52 1.05
CA THR A 138 22.32 10.89 0.79
C THR A 138 21.64 11.36 -0.50
N GLY A 139 20.34 11.68 -0.45
CA GLY A 139 19.67 12.22 -1.65
C GLY A 139 18.16 12.26 -1.54
N GLU A 140 17.63 13.48 -1.45
CA GLU A 140 16.21 13.82 -1.40
C GLU A 140 15.42 12.98 -0.40
N ASP A 141 15.61 13.29 0.88
CA ASP A 141 14.80 12.74 1.96
C ASP A 141 13.33 13.10 1.72
N GLU A 142 12.50 12.09 1.46
CA GLU A 142 11.06 12.27 1.65
C GLU A 142 10.81 12.38 3.14
N PHE A 143 10.26 13.51 3.56
CA PHE A 143 9.93 13.73 4.94
C PHE A 143 8.47 13.41 5.21
N GLU A 144 8.24 12.58 6.22
CA GLU A 144 6.90 12.37 6.77
C GLU A 144 6.76 13.12 8.09
N TRP A 145 5.63 13.80 8.25
CA TRP A 145 5.26 14.42 9.51
C TRP A 145 4.84 13.34 10.51
N ARG A 146 5.70 13.05 11.48
CA ARG A 146 5.35 12.16 12.60
C ARG A 146 5.19 12.94 13.90
N ARG A 147 4.29 12.45 14.75
CA ARG A 147 4.06 13.03 16.07
C ARG A 147 5.25 12.69 16.98
N SER A 148 6.06 13.70 17.29
CA SER A 148 7.27 13.58 18.12
C SER A 148 7.05 13.98 19.60
N GLY A 149 5.85 14.43 19.96
CA GLY A 149 5.48 14.64 21.37
C GLY A 149 4.65 15.89 21.60
N LEU A 150 5.01 16.66 22.63
CA LEU A 150 4.32 17.88 23.04
C LEU A 150 5.26 19.08 23.10
N LYS A 151 4.73 20.25 22.76
CA LYS A 151 5.36 21.55 22.88
C LYS A 151 4.46 22.48 23.70
N SER A 152 5.04 23.52 24.31
CA SER A 152 4.31 24.47 25.17
C SER A 152 3.57 25.55 24.38
N ASP A 153 3.92 25.75 23.11
CA ASP A 153 3.31 26.76 22.24
C ASP A 153 3.09 26.22 20.83
N GLY A 154 2.06 26.71 20.13
CA GLY A 154 1.72 26.25 18.80
C GLY A 154 0.38 26.76 18.28
N ALA A 155 0.05 26.37 17.04
CA ALA A 155 -1.22 26.71 16.44
C ALA A 155 -2.39 26.05 17.21
N PRO A 156 -3.54 26.74 17.36
CA PRO A 156 -4.69 26.24 18.13
C PRO A 156 -5.20 24.86 17.67
N ASN A 157 -5.09 24.55 16.39
CA ASN A 157 -5.47 23.24 15.83
C ASN A 157 -4.61 22.07 16.35
N GLN A 158 -3.38 22.34 16.78
CA GLN A 158 -2.47 21.34 17.35
C GLN A 158 -2.63 21.20 18.86
N MET A 159 -3.52 21.96 19.51
CA MET A 159 -3.69 21.92 20.96
C MET A 159 -4.18 20.54 21.41
N ASP A 160 -3.47 19.96 22.38
CA ASP A 160 -3.92 18.75 23.07
C ASP A 160 -4.82 19.16 24.23
N ILE A 161 -6.13 19.19 23.97
CA ILE A 161 -7.14 19.68 24.91
C ILE A 161 -7.08 18.88 26.22
N GLN A 162 -7.00 17.56 26.14
CA GLN A 162 -7.01 16.69 27.32
C GLN A 162 -5.84 16.99 28.26
N ARG A 163 -4.62 17.03 27.72
CA ARG A 163 -3.43 17.30 28.55
C ARG A 163 -3.38 18.73 29.06
N THR A 164 -3.86 19.69 28.27
CA THR A 164 -3.95 21.10 28.67
C THR A 164 -4.92 21.26 29.84
N THR A 165 -6.13 20.69 29.73
CA THR A 165 -7.14 20.74 30.80
C THR A 165 -6.65 20.02 32.06
N GLN A 166 -5.97 18.88 31.92
CA GLN A 166 -5.42 18.15 33.07
C GLN A 166 -4.38 18.98 33.83
N ARG A 167 -3.46 19.66 33.14
CA ARG A 167 -2.48 20.56 33.76
C ARG A 167 -3.14 21.78 34.41
N ALA A 168 -4.08 22.39 33.71
CA ALA A 168 -4.83 23.53 34.23
C ALA A 168 -5.58 23.20 35.52
N LEU A 169 -6.25 22.05 35.57
CA LEU A 169 -6.91 21.56 36.78
C LEU A 169 -5.91 21.28 37.90
N ALA A 170 -4.81 20.59 37.62
CA ALA A 170 -3.78 20.28 38.63
C ALA A 170 -3.19 21.55 39.24
N ARG A 171 -2.79 22.53 38.41
CA ARG A 171 -2.30 23.85 38.85
C ARG A 171 -3.35 24.59 39.68
N ARG A 172 -4.58 24.64 39.18
CA ARG A 172 -5.71 25.31 39.87
C ARG A 172 -6.00 24.66 41.22
N HIS A 173 -5.96 23.34 41.32
CA HIS A 173 -6.10 22.63 42.59
C HIS A 173 -4.94 22.95 43.54
N ALA A 174 -3.70 22.91 43.06
CA ALA A 174 -2.52 23.23 43.87
C ALA A 174 -2.59 24.63 44.51
N PHE A 175 -3.03 25.65 43.76
CA PHE A 175 -3.19 27.01 44.29
C PHE A 175 -4.43 27.18 45.18
N ARG A 176 -5.54 26.49 44.88
CA ARG A 176 -6.80 26.67 45.61
C ARG A 176 -6.86 25.87 46.91
N ILE A 177 -6.26 24.69 47.00
CA ILE A 177 -6.37 23.82 48.18
C ILE A 177 -5.91 24.51 49.47
N PRO A 178 -4.74 25.17 49.54
CA PRO A 178 -4.30 25.87 50.76
C PRO A 178 -5.25 27.00 51.15
N LEU A 179 -5.74 27.77 50.16
CA LEU A 179 -6.68 28.87 50.39
C LEU A 179 -8.04 28.37 50.88
N LEU A 180 -8.53 27.26 50.33
CA LEU A 180 -9.77 26.62 50.78
C LEU A 180 -9.64 26.09 52.21
N ARG A 181 -8.51 25.48 52.56
CA ARG A 181 -8.23 25.05 53.94
C ARG A 181 -8.22 26.25 54.89
N ARG A 182 -7.51 27.33 54.54
CA ARG A 182 -7.47 28.55 55.34
C ARG A 182 -8.86 29.18 55.49
N LYS A 183 -9.67 29.18 54.43
CA LYS A 183 -11.06 29.65 54.50
C LYS A 183 -11.88 28.84 55.49
N VAL A 184 -11.79 27.50 55.44
CA VAL A 184 -12.51 26.62 56.37
C VAL A 184 -12.04 26.81 57.81
N GLU A 185 -10.74 27.02 58.05
CA GLU A 185 -10.20 27.36 59.37
C GLU A 185 -10.76 28.68 59.90
N LEU A 186 -10.74 29.73 59.09
CA LEU A 186 -11.28 31.05 59.45
C LEU A 186 -12.79 31.02 59.69
N GLU A 187 -13.55 30.26 58.90
CA GLU A 187 -15.00 30.08 59.10
C GLU A 187 -15.31 29.35 60.42
N LYS A 188 -14.47 28.39 60.82
CA LYS A 188 -14.56 27.73 62.12
C LYS A 188 -14.23 28.69 63.26
N GLU A 189 -13.12 29.42 63.16
CA GLU A 189 -12.70 30.42 64.15
C GLU A 189 -13.78 31.50 64.33
N LEU A 190 -14.35 32.00 63.23
CA LEU A 190 -15.45 32.96 63.25
C LEU A 190 -16.69 32.42 63.97
N LYS A 191 -17.02 31.14 63.75
CA LYS A 191 -18.16 30.49 64.41
C LYS A 191 -17.93 30.32 65.91
N GLU A 192 -16.73 29.92 66.32
CA GLU A 192 -16.34 29.78 67.71
C GLU A 192 -16.39 31.12 68.43
N LEU A 193 -15.77 32.16 67.85
CA LEU A 193 -15.77 33.53 68.39
C LEU A 193 -17.18 34.09 68.55
N ARG A 194 -18.04 33.91 67.53
CA ARG A 194 -19.46 34.33 67.60
C ARG A 194 -20.22 33.61 68.71
N ASN A 195 -19.96 32.32 68.92
CA ASN A 195 -20.58 31.56 70.01
C ASN A 195 -20.11 32.03 71.39
N THR A 196 -18.82 32.36 71.55
CA THR A 196 -18.31 32.93 72.81
C THR A 196 -18.91 34.30 73.11
N VAL A 197 -19.05 35.18 72.11
CA VAL A 197 -19.70 36.48 72.28
C VAL A 197 -21.17 36.32 72.68
N ALA A 198 -21.91 35.41 72.02
CA ALA A 198 -23.31 35.14 72.33
C ALA A 198 -23.54 34.59 73.76
N ASN A 199 -22.57 33.85 74.31
CA ASN A 199 -22.65 33.25 75.64
C ASN A 199 -22.00 34.10 76.75
N ALA A 200 -21.50 35.31 76.44
CA ALA A 200 -20.63 36.08 77.34
C ALA A 200 -21.32 36.70 78.57
N GLY A 201 -22.66 36.74 78.63
CA GLY A 201 -23.42 37.04 79.85
C GLY A 201 -23.02 38.32 80.62
N GLY A 202 -22.47 39.33 79.94
CA GLY A 202 -22.06 40.61 80.55
C GLY A 202 -20.56 40.77 80.87
N LYS A 203 -19.67 39.89 80.40
CA LYS A 203 -18.21 40.13 80.42
C LYS A 203 -17.78 41.12 79.33
N ASP A 204 -16.63 41.77 79.51
CA ASP A 204 -16.02 42.66 78.49
C ASP A 204 -15.57 41.81 77.28
N VAL A 205 -16.25 41.97 76.14
CA VAL A 205 -16.09 41.14 74.91
C VAL A 205 -15.37 41.88 73.77
N SER A 206 -14.81 43.07 74.07
CA SER A 206 -14.18 43.96 73.10
C SER A 206 -13.03 43.28 72.32
N ARG A 207 -12.32 42.34 72.96
CA ARG A 207 -11.21 41.60 72.34
C ARG A 207 -11.71 40.60 71.28
N GLU A 208 -12.76 39.86 71.57
CA GLU A 208 -13.36 38.88 70.66
C GLU A 208 -14.03 39.59 69.48
N GLU A 209 -14.67 40.74 69.72
CA GLU A 209 -15.24 41.58 68.66
C GLU A 209 -14.15 42.11 67.71
N ALA A 210 -13.03 42.61 68.24
CA ALA A 210 -11.89 43.02 67.43
C ALA A 210 -11.34 41.86 66.58
N ARG A 211 -11.23 40.66 67.16
CA ARG A 211 -10.77 39.47 66.43
C ARG A 211 -11.76 39.02 65.35
N ILE A 212 -13.06 39.15 65.58
CA ILE A 212 -14.09 38.88 64.56
C ILE A 212 -13.89 39.79 63.34
N THR A 213 -13.64 41.08 63.55
CA THR A 213 -13.34 42.00 62.43
C THR A 213 -12.09 41.59 61.66
N GLU A 214 -11.01 41.22 62.35
CA GLU A 214 -9.79 40.74 61.69
C GLU A 214 -10.03 39.48 60.84
N VAL A 215 -10.76 38.49 61.39
CA VAL A 215 -11.07 37.24 60.69
C VAL A 215 -11.94 37.49 59.46
N LEU A 216 -12.86 38.46 59.51
CA LEU A 216 -13.66 38.88 58.36
C LEU A 216 -12.78 39.52 57.27
N ASP A 217 -11.85 40.38 57.65
CA ASP A 217 -10.89 40.98 56.71
C ASP A 217 -9.99 39.92 56.06
N GLU A 218 -9.50 38.96 56.85
CA GLU A 218 -8.74 37.81 56.34
C GLU A 218 -9.57 36.97 55.36
N LEU A 219 -10.85 36.72 55.65
CA LEU A 219 -11.76 36.01 54.74
C LEU A 219 -11.92 36.75 53.41
N VAL A 220 -12.09 38.07 53.43
CA VAL A 220 -12.19 38.88 52.20
C VAL A 220 -10.92 38.72 51.35
N ILE A 221 -9.74 38.73 51.98
CA ILE A 221 -8.46 38.53 51.29
C ILE A 221 -8.38 37.12 50.68
N VAL A 222 -8.74 36.08 51.42
CA VAL A 222 -8.72 34.70 50.93
C VAL A 222 -9.71 34.51 49.78
N GLU A 223 -10.91 35.07 49.85
CA GLU A 223 -11.88 35.00 48.76
C GLU A 223 -11.40 35.73 47.50
N ARG A 224 -10.75 36.89 47.66
CA ARG A 224 -10.14 37.60 46.54
C ARG A 224 -9.05 36.77 45.88
N LYS A 225 -8.19 36.12 46.68
CA LYS A 225 -7.14 35.20 46.18
C LYS A 225 -7.73 33.96 45.50
N LEU A 226 -8.85 33.42 46.00
CA LEU A 226 -9.54 32.29 45.35
C LEU A 226 -10.13 32.67 43.99
N LYS A 227 -10.65 33.89 43.86
CA LYS A 227 -11.20 34.42 42.59
C LYS A 227 -10.10 34.76 41.57
N SER A 228 -8.91 35.13 42.02
CA SER A 228 -7.80 35.50 41.13
C SER A 228 -7.12 34.31 40.45
N VAL A 229 -7.35 33.07 40.88
CA VAL A 229 -6.75 31.87 40.24
C VAL A 229 -7.43 31.62 38.89
N PRO A 230 -6.75 31.83 37.75
CA PRO A 230 -7.36 31.67 36.43
C PRO A 230 -7.61 30.19 36.11
N PHE A 231 -8.67 29.94 35.34
CA PHE A 231 -9.00 28.57 34.90
C PHE A 231 -7.94 27.99 33.96
N LEU A 232 -7.43 28.80 33.03
CA LEU A 232 -6.41 28.42 32.05
C LEU A 232 -5.30 29.46 32.07
N ASP A 233 -4.06 29.01 31.97
CA ASP A 233 -2.86 29.86 31.92
C ASP A 233 -1.95 29.39 30.77
N THR A 234 -1.03 30.25 30.31
CA THR A 234 -0.14 29.97 29.17
C THR A 234 0.77 28.77 29.45
N PHE A 235 1.17 28.57 30.71
CA PHE A 235 1.96 27.41 31.15
C PHE A 235 1.22 26.08 31.08
N ASP A 236 -0.12 26.11 31.11
CA ASP A 236 -0.95 24.91 31.04
C ASP A 236 -1.06 24.38 29.61
N LEU A 237 -0.88 25.26 28.61
CA LEU A 237 -1.06 24.94 27.20
C LEU A 237 -0.07 23.88 26.73
N LYS A 238 -0.60 22.82 26.10
CA LYS A 238 0.17 21.80 25.43
C LYS A 238 -0.33 21.60 24.02
N PHE A 239 0.60 21.61 23.08
CA PHE A 239 0.33 21.40 21.67
C PHE A 239 1.09 20.17 21.20
N ARG A 240 0.53 19.45 20.23
CA ARG A 240 1.15 18.30 19.58
C ARG A 240 2.31 18.79 18.73
N ARG A 241 3.49 18.23 18.96
CA ARG A 241 4.69 18.46 18.17
C ARG A 241 4.70 17.43 17.04
N HIS A 242 4.73 17.91 15.81
CA HIS A 242 5.05 17.10 14.64
C HIS A 242 6.45 17.47 14.21
N GLU A 243 7.23 16.47 13.84
CA GLU A 243 8.56 16.64 13.26
C GLU A 243 8.62 15.91 11.94
N LEU A 244 9.47 16.43 11.07
CA LEU A 244 9.80 15.80 9.80
C LEU A 244 10.80 14.67 10.10
N PHE A 245 10.37 13.43 9.86
CA PHE A 245 11.25 12.28 9.90
C PHE A 245 11.62 11.88 8.47
N PRO A 246 12.92 11.69 8.16
CA PRO A 246 13.32 11.19 6.86
C PRO A 246 12.82 9.74 6.70
N ILE A 247 12.10 9.46 5.62
CA ILE A 247 11.79 8.12 5.18
C ILE A 247 12.90 7.69 4.22
N PRO A 248 13.54 6.52 4.44
CA PRO A 248 14.48 5.99 3.46
C PRO A 248 13.72 5.62 2.19
N VAL A 249 14.00 6.35 1.11
CA VAL A 249 13.44 6.05 -0.21
C VAL A 249 14.37 5.09 -0.92
N THR A 250 13.84 3.96 -1.37
CA THR A 250 14.58 3.00 -2.17
C THR A 250 14.68 3.49 -3.61
N LYS A 251 15.88 3.91 -4.02
CA LYS A 251 16.18 4.13 -5.45
C LYS A 251 16.64 2.81 -6.06
N ALA A 252 16.20 2.55 -7.29
CA ALA A 252 16.56 1.35 -8.02
C ALA A 252 16.75 1.67 -9.50
N VAL A 253 17.75 1.01 -10.11
CA VAL A 253 17.99 1.04 -11.55
C VAL A 253 17.89 -0.38 -12.10
N MET A 254 17.11 -0.55 -13.17
CA MET A 254 17.00 -1.80 -13.92
C MET A 254 17.70 -1.67 -15.27
N PHE A 255 18.71 -2.50 -15.50
CA PHE A 255 19.36 -2.65 -16.79
C PHE A 255 18.64 -3.72 -17.61
N ALA A 256 17.95 -3.30 -18.66
CA ALA A 256 17.29 -4.19 -19.61
C ALA A 256 18.19 -4.40 -20.83
N MET A 257 18.75 -5.61 -20.97
CA MET A 257 19.67 -5.99 -22.05
C MET A 257 18.95 -6.90 -23.05
N LEU A 258 18.81 -6.43 -24.29
CA LEU A 258 18.24 -7.22 -25.37
C LEU A 258 19.30 -7.53 -26.42
N ASP A 259 19.43 -8.80 -26.72
CA ASP A 259 20.18 -9.27 -27.88
C ASP A 259 19.41 -8.94 -29.17
N VAL A 260 20.11 -8.33 -30.13
CA VAL A 260 19.57 -8.03 -31.46
C VAL A 260 20.45 -8.59 -32.56
N SER A 261 21.24 -9.60 -32.24
CA SER A 261 22.09 -10.32 -33.18
C SER A 261 21.30 -11.00 -34.31
N GLY A 262 22.07 -11.53 -35.27
CA GLY A 262 21.53 -12.25 -36.42
C GLY A 262 20.95 -13.63 -36.09
N SER A 263 21.34 -14.25 -34.97
CA SER A 263 20.79 -15.54 -34.53
C SER A 263 19.35 -15.40 -34.03
N MET A 264 19.01 -14.24 -33.47
CA MET A 264 17.67 -13.93 -33.01
C MET A 264 16.71 -13.66 -34.18
N GLY A 265 15.89 -14.66 -34.49
CA GLY A 265 14.79 -14.56 -35.43
C GLY A 265 13.66 -13.64 -34.95
N GLU A 266 12.64 -13.49 -35.79
CA GLU A 266 11.48 -12.63 -35.48
C GLU A 266 10.71 -13.12 -34.25
N TRP A 267 10.63 -14.45 -34.06
CA TRP A 267 9.92 -15.06 -32.94
C TRP A 267 10.67 -14.81 -31.61
N GLU A 268 11.98 -15.04 -31.59
CA GLU A 268 12.84 -14.85 -30.42
C GLU A 268 12.83 -13.37 -29.99
N LYS A 269 12.88 -12.45 -30.97
CA LYS A 269 12.73 -11.01 -30.76
C LYS A 269 11.34 -10.64 -30.23
N GLU A 270 10.27 -11.24 -30.76
CA GLU A 270 8.90 -10.99 -30.27
C GLU A 270 8.75 -11.41 -28.80
N MET A 271 9.25 -12.59 -28.42
CA MET A 271 9.13 -13.13 -27.07
C MET A 271 9.90 -12.27 -26.06
N SER A 272 11.14 -11.90 -26.41
CA SER A 272 11.98 -11.04 -25.58
C SER A 272 11.34 -9.65 -25.38
N LYS A 273 10.79 -9.06 -26.44
CA LYS A 273 10.08 -7.77 -26.35
C LYS A 273 8.86 -7.85 -25.44
N ARG A 274 8.03 -8.90 -25.57
CA ARG A 274 6.86 -9.13 -24.69
C ARG A 274 7.28 -9.22 -23.23
N PHE A 275 8.37 -9.95 -22.93
CA PHE A 275 8.91 -10.02 -21.59
C PHE A 275 9.32 -8.64 -21.06
N PHE A 276 10.08 -7.86 -21.84
CA PHE A 276 10.52 -6.51 -21.41
C PHE A 276 9.38 -5.50 -21.28
N ILE A 277 8.32 -5.62 -22.06
CA ILE A 277 7.10 -4.82 -21.87
C ILE A 277 6.44 -5.16 -20.54
N LEU A 278 6.31 -6.45 -20.22
CA LEU A 278 5.76 -6.88 -18.95
C LEU A 278 6.61 -6.36 -17.78
N LEU A 279 7.94 -6.41 -17.91
CA LEU A 279 8.88 -5.84 -16.94
C LEU A 279 8.69 -4.32 -16.78
N TYR A 280 8.57 -3.59 -17.88
CA TYR A 280 8.32 -2.14 -17.86
C TYR A 280 7.01 -1.79 -17.14
N ILE A 281 5.92 -2.49 -17.47
CA ILE A 281 4.61 -2.27 -16.85
C ILE A 281 4.66 -2.62 -15.35
N PHE A 282 5.39 -3.67 -14.96
CA PHE A 282 5.61 -4.06 -13.57
C PHE A 282 6.35 -2.97 -12.79
N LEU A 283 7.51 -2.53 -13.29
CA LEU A 283 8.38 -1.57 -12.61
C LEU A 283 7.68 -0.22 -12.43
N THR A 284 7.05 0.29 -13.49
CA THR A 284 6.31 1.56 -13.45
C THR A 284 5.02 1.49 -12.63
N ARG A 285 4.53 0.29 -12.27
CA ARG A 285 3.31 0.15 -11.45
C ARG A 285 3.62 0.19 -9.97
N ILE A 286 4.60 -0.63 -9.58
CA ILE A 286 4.89 -0.92 -8.19
C ILE A 286 5.85 0.12 -7.61
N TYR A 287 6.73 0.68 -8.44
CA TYR A 287 7.80 1.56 -7.99
C TYR A 287 7.70 2.93 -8.63
N GLU A 288 7.62 3.95 -7.79
CA GLU A 288 7.58 5.35 -8.24
C GLU A 288 8.97 5.87 -8.67
N ARG A 289 10.05 5.29 -8.11
CA ARG A 289 11.43 5.74 -8.31
C ARG A 289 12.34 4.62 -8.84
N VAL A 290 11.98 4.08 -10.00
CA VAL A 290 12.83 3.16 -10.76
C VAL A 290 13.27 3.81 -12.07
N GLU A 291 14.57 3.79 -12.32
CA GLU A 291 15.14 4.15 -13.61
C GLU A 291 15.39 2.90 -14.45
N ILE A 292 15.09 2.95 -15.74
CA ILE A 292 15.29 1.82 -16.65
C ILE A 292 16.29 2.24 -17.72
N VAL A 293 17.42 1.52 -17.76
CA VAL A 293 18.46 1.71 -18.77
C VAL A 293 18.31 0.61 -19.82
N TRP A 294 18.07 1.00 -21.06
CA TRP A 294 17.85 0.08 -22.17
C TRP A 294 19.16 -0.12 -22.93
N LEU A 295 19.69 -1.33 -22.88
CA LEU A 295 20.89 -1.74 -23.58
C LEU A 295 20.54 -2.73 -24.69
N ARG A 296 21.19 -2.56 -25.83
CA ARG A 296 21.18 -3.56 -26.89
C ARG A 296 22.58 -3.93 -27.26
N HIS A 297 22.76 -5.18 -27.64
CA HIS A 297 24.07 -5.69 -28.01
C HIS A 297 24.00 -6.56 -29.25
N THR A 298 25.10 -6.47 -30.00
CA THR A 298 25.46 -7.37 -31.09
C THR A 298 26.95 -7.69 -30.92
N SER A 299 27.80 -7.32 -31.88
CA SER A 299 29.25 -7.26 -31.67
C SER A 299 29.66 -6.08 -30.77
N GLU A 300 28.85 -5.03 -30.76
CA GLU A 300 29.01 -3.86 -29.89
C GLU A 300 27.71 -3.59 -29.14
N ALA A 301 27.80 -3.08 -27.91
CA ALA A 301 26.66 -2.68 -27.11
C ALA A 301 26.41 -1.17 -27.18
N LYS A 302 25.14 -0.78 -27.16
CA LYS A 302 24.70 0.62 -27.18
C LYS A 302 23.55 0.81 -26.19
N GLU A 303 23.59 1.94 -25.51
CA GLU A 303 22.45 2.46 -24.76
C GLU A 303 21.50 3.14 -25.74
N VAL A 304 20.21 2.84 -25.61
CA VAL A 304 19.17 3.28 -26.53
C VAL A 304 17.97 3.81 -25.76
N THR A 305 17.08 4.51 -26.46
CA THR A 305 15.80 4.90 -25.89
C THR A 305 14.81 3.72 -25.84
N GLN A 306 13.74 3.86 -25.06
CA GLN A 306 12.66 2.87 -25.00
C GLN A 306 12.03 2.60 -26.39
N GLU A 307 11.79 3.64 -27.18
CA GLU A 307 11.16 3.49 -28.50
C GLU A 307 12.08 2.74 -29.46
N GLU A 308 13.35 3.16 -29.49
CA GLU A 308 14.37 2.47 -30.27
C GLU A 308 14.40 1.01 -29.82
N PHE A 309 14.46 0.75 -28.51
CA PHE A 309 14.13 -0.47 -27.73
C PHE A 309 13.42 -1.57 -28.52
N PHE A 310 12.19 -1.21 -28.90
CA PHE A 310 11.21 -2.13 -29.43
C PHE A 310 11.10 -2.09 -30.95
N THR A 311 11.64 -1.07 -31.62
CA THR A 311 11.42 -0.83 -33.06
C THR A 311 12.63 -1.13 -33.94
N SER A 312 13.86 -0.93 -33.45
CA SER A 312 15.06 -1.05 -34.27
C SER A 312 15.29 -2.48 -34.80
N ARG A 313 15.84 -2.54 -36.01
CA ARG A 313 16.26 -3.76 -36.69
C ARG A 313 17.75 -3.65 -36.95
N GLU A 314 18.55 -4.18 -36.03
CA GLU A 314 19.98 -4.38 -36.24
C GLU A 314 20.25 -5.87 -36.45
N SER A 315 21.32 -6.18 -37.16
CA SER A 315 21.81 -7.53 -37.38
C SER A 315 23.33 -7.50 -37.26
N GLY A 316 23.89 -8.35 -36.40
CA GLY A 316 25.32 -8.43 -36.15
C GLY A 316 25.69 -9.76 -35.50
N GLY A 317 26.95 -9.91 -35.08
CA GLY A 317 27.35 -11.04 -34.25
C GLY A 317 26.78 -10.96 -32.83
N THR A 318 27.04 -11.97 -32.02
CA THR A 318 26.56 -12.03 -30.62
C THR A 318 27.76 -12.04 -29.69
N VAL A 319 28.07 -10.88 -29.09
CA VAL A 319 29.15 -10.69 -28.11
C VAL A 319 28.54 -10.13 -26.84
N VAL A 320 28.21 -11.01 -25.90
CA VAL A 320 27.53 -10.63 -24.65
C VAL A 320 28.40 -9.78 -23.73
N SER A 321 29.72 -9.99 -23.72
CA SER A 321 30.60 -9.18 -22.86
C SER A 321 30.51 -7.68 -23.17
N SER A 322 30.19 -7.32 -24.41
CA SER A 322 30.01 -5.91 -24.80
C SER A 322 28.89 -5.23 -23.99
N ALA A 323 27.79 -5.96 -23.73
CA ALA A 323 26.68 -5.46 -22.93
C ALA A 323 27.06 -5.29 -21.46
N LEU A 324 27.79 -6.25 -20.90
CA LEU A 324 28.23 -6.24 -19.51
C LEU A 324 29.28 -5.15 -19.24
N GLU A 325 30.19 -4.91 -20.19
CA GLU A 325 31.17 -3.82 -20.12
C GLU A 325 30.47 -2.44 -20.18
N LEU A 326 29.46 -2.31 -21.04
CA LEU A 326 28.67 -1.08 -21.10
C LEU A 326 27.88 -0.87 -19.81
N MET A 327 27.24 -1.92 -19.27
CA MET A 327 26.57 -1.87 -17.97
C MET A 327 27.55 -1.43 -16.88
N LYS A 328 28.76 -2.01 -16.82
CA LYS A 328 29.81 -1.59 -15.89
C LYS A 328 30.14 -0.12 -16.01
N THR A 329 30.39 0.35 -17.22
CA THR A 329 30.71 1.75 -17.50
C THR A 329 29.59 2.69 -17.03
N ILE A 330 28.33 2.33 -17.29
CA ILE A 330 27.17 3.15 -16.89
C ILE A 330 27.02 3.16 -15.36
N VAL A 331 27.18 2.01 -14.71
CA VAL A 331 27.14 1.91 -13.24
C VAL A 331 28.22 2.81 -12.62
N GLU A 332 29.48 2.67 -13.03
CA GLU A 332 30.59 3.44 -12.47
C GLU A 332 30.47 4.95 -12.71
N THR A 333 29.85 5.36 -13.82
CA THR A 333 29.73 6.79 -14.19
C THR A 333 28.49 7.47 -13.61
N ARG A 334 27.35 6.77 -13.51
CA ARG A 334 26.05 7.38 -13.15
C ARG A 334 25.48 6.92 -11.82
N TYR A 335 25.77 5.70 -11.38
CA TYR A 335 25.08 5.08 -10.24
C TYR A 335 26.05 4.68 -9.13
N ARG A 336 26.02 5.43 -8.03
CA ARG A 336 26.77 5.08 -6.82
C ARG A 336 26.13 3.86 -6.17
N VAL A 337 26.91 2.78 -6.02
CA VAL A 337 26.43 1.51 -5.48
C VAL A 337 25.86 1.68 -4.07
N GLU A 338 26.36 2.63 -3.27
CA GLU A 338 25.86 2.88 -1.91
C GLU A 338 24.44 3.47 -1.88
N GLU A 339 24.03 4.18 -2.93
CA GLU A 339 22.75 4.91 -2.98
C GLU A 339 21.67 4.18 -3.80
N TRP A 340 22.09 3.43 -4.82
CA TRP A 340 21.19 2.77 -5.77
C TRP A 340 21.18 1.26 -5.61
N ASN A 341 19.98 0.67 -5.68
CA ASN A 341 19.87 -0.77 -5.90
C ASN A 341 19.95 -1.07 -7.40
N ILE A 342 20.87 -1.94 -7.80
CA ILE A 342 21.17 -2.25 -9.19
C ILE A 342 20.60 -3.62 -9.53
N TYR A 343 19.86 -3.68 -10.62
CA TYR A 343 19.24 -4.89 -11.15
C TYR A 343 19.58 -5.08 -12.61
N GLY A 344 19.80 -6.32 -13.03
CA GLY A 344 20.06 -6.67 -14.43
C GLY A 344 19.04 -7.67 -14.94
N CYS A 345 18.57 -7.48 -16.18
CA CYS A 345 17.76 -8.45 -16.88
C CYS A 345 18.25 -8.58 -18.32
N HIS A 346 18.70 -9.76 -18.70
CA HIS A 346 19.24 -10.06 -20.03
C HIS A 346 18.38 -11.11 -20.72
N ALA A 347 17.91 -10.79 -21.93
CA ALA A 347 17.26 -11.75 -22.81
C ALA A 347 18.09 -11.95 -24.08
N SER A 348 18.37 -13.22 -24.39
CA SER A 348 19.12 -13.66 -25.58
C SER A 348 18.63 -15.03 -26.03
N ASP A 349 18.94 -15.43 -27.25
CA ASP A 349 18.73 -16.78 -27.76
C ASP A 349 19.82 -17.77 -27.33
N GLY A 350 20.77 -17.37 -26.49
CA GLY A 350 21.76 -18.26 -25.89
C GLY A 350 22.99 -18.49 -26.76
N ASP A 351 23.05 -17.91 -27.96
CA ASP A 351 24.22 -18.00 -28.82
C ASP A 351 25.25 -16.93 -28.41
N ASN A 352 26.52 -17.32 -28.29
CA ASN A 352 27.62 -16.38 -28.04
C ASN A 352 28.88 -16.90 -28.71
N PHE A 353 29.85 -16.03 -28.95
CA PHE A 353 31.16 -16.53 -29.39
C PHE A 353 31.89 -17.20 -28.23
N ARG A 354 32.44 -18.40 -28.47
CA ARG A 354 33.18 -19.16 -27.43
C ARG A 354 34.32 -18.41 -26.76
N TYR A 355 35.03 -17.55 -27.50
CA TYR A 355 36.12 -16.73 -26.94
C TYR A 355 35.60 -15.67 -25.95
N ASP A 356 34.32 -15.34 -26.02
CA ASP A 356 33.67 -14.33 -25.18
C ASP A 356 33.15 -14.91 -23.86
N ASN A 357 32.88 -16.23 -23.82
CA ASN A 357 32.32 -16.90 -22.64
C ASN A 357 33.19 -16.76 -21.39
N GLU A 358 34.52 -16.89 -21.51
CA GLU A 358 35.45 -16.69 -20.38
C GLU A 358 35.38 -15.25 -19.84
N LYS A 359 35.23 -14.29 -20.76
CA LYS A 359 35.13 -12.87 -20.41
C LYS A 359 33.80 -12.55 -19.72
N VAL A 360 32.69 -13.12 -20.21
CA VAL A 360 31.37 -13.02 -19.57
C VAL A 360 31.42 -13.55 -18.14
N LEU A 361 32.02 -14.72 -17.92
CA LEU A 361 32.17 -15.31 -16.60
C LEU A 361 32.95 -14.39 -15.65
N SER A 362 34.12 -13.90 -16.07
CA SER A 362 34.90 -12.96 -15.26
C SER A 362 34.15 -11.67 -14.93
N LEU A 363 33.45 -11.07 -15.91
CA LEU A 363 32.72 -9.82 -15.69
C LEU A 363 31.52 -10.01 -14.74
N MET A 364 30.85 -11.16 -14.84
CA MET A 364 29.75 -11.51 -13.95
C MET A 364 30.23 -11.68 -12.52
N GLU A 365 31.29 -12.47 -12.29
CA GLU A 365 31.84 -12.75 -10.95
C GLU A 365 32.51 -11.52 -10.32
N ASP A 366 33.35 -10.81 -11.08
CA ASP A 366 34.17 -9.74 -10.53
C ASP A 366 33.40 -8.43 -10.32
N PHE A 367 32.34 -8.20 -11.10
CA PHE A 367 31.64 -6.92 -11.11
C PHE A 367 30.13 -7.04 -10.99
N VAL A 368 29.45 -7.68 -11.95
CA VAL A 368 27.99 -7.57 -12.08
C VAL A 368 27.27 -8.19 -10.86
N LEU A 369 27.63 -9.39 -10.45
CA LEU A 369 27.00 -10.07 -9.31
C LEU A 369 27.33 -9.39 -7.97
N PRO A 370 28.56 -8.92 -7.69
CA PRO A 370 28.83 -8.15 -6.48
C PRO A 370 28.06 -6.83 -6.34
N VAL A 371 27.85 -6.09 -7.44
CA VAL A 371 27.17 -4.79 -7.38
C VAL A 371 25.64 -4.90 -7.46
N SER A 372 25.12 -5.93 -8.11
CA SER A 372 23.68 -6.12 -8.32
C SER A 372 23.00 -6.88 -7.18
N GLN A 373 21.77 -6.48 -6.84
CA GLN A 373 20.94 -7.19 -5.85
C GLN A 373 20.26 -8.41 -6.47
N TYR A 374 20.00 -8.35 -7.77
CA TYR A 374 19.42 -9.45 -8.53
C TYR A 374 19.73 -9.30 -10.02
N TYR A 375 20.16 -10.40 -10.65
CA TYR A 375 20.40 -10.51 -12.07
C TYR A 375 19.58 -11.67 -12.64
N ALA A 376 18.79 -11.40 -13.69
CA ALA A 376 17.97 -12.40 -14.37
C ALA A 376 18.47 -12.61 -15.81
N TYR A 377 18.88 -13.83 -16.12
CA TYR A 377 19.17 -14.24 -17.49
C TYR A 377 18.01 -15.08 -18.04
N ILE A 378 17.59 -14.76 -19.26
CA ILE A 378 16.45 -15.38 -19.91
C ILE A 378 16.88 -15.86 -21.29
N GLU A 379 16.86 -17.18 -21.46
CA GLU A 379 17.15 -17.78 -22.74
C GLU A 379 15.84 -17.99 -23.51
N VAL A 380 15.73 -17.34 -24.67
CA VAL A 380 14.56 -17.37 -25.53
C VAL A 380 14.88 -18.22 -26.75
N ARG A 381 14.50 -19.50 -26.69
CA ARG A 381 14.76 -20.47 -27.74
C ARG A 381 13.56 -21.37 -27.95
N LYS A 382 13.39 -21.85 -29.18
CA LYS A 382 12.32 -22.80 -29.48
C LYS A 382 12.59 -24.16 -28.82
N PRO A 383 11.56 -24.89 -28.38
CA PRO A 383 11.70 -26.11 -27.58
C PRO A 383 12.59 -27.20 -28.21
N TYR A 384 12.69 -27.21 -29.54
CA TYR A 384 13.45 -28.21 -30.29
C TYR A 384 14.93 -27.87 -30.49
N MET A 385 15.39 -26.67 -30.11
CA MET A 385 16.76 -26.19 -30.38
C MET A 385 17.76 -26.54 -29.28
N GLY A 386 17.31 -27.12 -28.16
CA GLY A 386 18.16 -27.39 -26.99
C GLY A 386 18.68 -26.09 -26.35
N ASP A 387 19.62 -26.23 -25.42
CA ASP A 387 20.16 -25.10 -24.67
C ASP A 387 21.28 -24.39 -25.46
N GLY A 388 21.45 -23.09 -25.23
CA GLY A 388 22.47 -22.27 -25.89
C GLY A 388 23.89 -22.50 -25.37
N GLU A 389 24.88 -21.91 -26.03
CA GLU A 389 26.28 -21.95 -25.55
C GLU A 389 26.46 -21.16 -24.23
N LEU A 390 25.57 -20.19 -23.94
CA LEU A 390 25.60 -19.39 -22.72
C LEU A 390 24.99 -20.09 -21.50
N TRP A 391 24.02 -20.99 -21.71
CA TRP A 391 23.33 -21.68 -20.61
C TRP A 391 24.30 -22.34 -19.60
N PRO A 392 25.25 -23.21 -20.01
CA PRO A 392 26.17 -23.83 -19.07
C PRO A 392 27.09 -22.84 -18.36
N VAL A 393 27.39 -21.69 -19.00
CA VAL A 393 28.22 -20.63 -18.41
C VAL A 393 27.48 -19.99 -17.23
N TYR A 394 26.20 -19.66 -17.40
CA TYR A 394 25.40 -19.12 -16.31
C TYR A 394 25.01 -20.17 -15.26
N GLU A 395 24.84 -21.44 -15.64
CA GLU A 395 24.64 -22.53 -14.67
C GLU A 395 25.83 -22.67 -13.71
N GLN A 396 27.06 -22.57 -14.22
CA GLN A 396 28.26 -22.58 -13.37
C GLN A 396 28.23 -21.46 -12.32
N LEU A 397 27.70 -20.28 -12.67
CA LEU A 397 27.60 -19.13 -11.77
C LEU A 397 26.53 -19.30 -10.67
N LEU A 398 25.50 -20.13 -10.90
CA LEU A 398 24.43 -20.34 -9.92
C LEU A 398 24.93 -21.02 -8.65
N GLU A 399 25.95 -21.88 -8.73
CA GLU A 399 26.47 -22.62 -7.57
C GLU A 399 27.10 -21.70 -6.52
N GLY A 400 27.56 -20.50 -6.91
CA GLY A 400 28.22 -19.53 -6.03
C GLY A 400 27.36 -18.32 -5.62
N HIS A 401 26.23 -18.07 -6.28
CA HIS A 401 25.54 -16.78 -6.20
C HIS A 401 24.00 -16.91 -6.12
N GLU A 402 23.43 -16.57 -4.96
CA GLU A 402 21.97 -16.59 -4.74
C GLU A 402 21.21 -15.45 -5.43
N ASN A 403 21.92 -14.41 -5.88
CA ASN A 403 21.37 -13.24 -6.56
C ASN A 403 21.30 -13.38 -8.09
N LEU A 404 21.61 -14.56 -8.64
CA LEU A 404 21.44 -14.89 -10.05
C LEU A 404 20.22 -15.80 -10.24
N ALA A 405 19.43 -15.55 -11.28
CA ALA A 405 18.37 -16.44 -11.73
C ALA A 405 18.43 -16.64 -13.23
N ILE A 406 18.28 -17.88 -13.68
CA ILE A 406 18.19 -18.24 -15.10
C ILE A 406 16.87 -18.95 -15.38
N ASN A 407 16.24 -18.67 -16.52
CA ASN A 407 15.05 -19.39 -16.98
C ASN A 407 14.99 -19.43 -18.51
N HIS A 408 14.25 -20.40 -19.05
CA HIS A 408 13.94 -20.46 -20.47
C HIS A 408 12.54 -19.92 -20.76
N ILE A 409 12.38 -19.30 -21.93
CA ILE A 409 11.08 -19.05 -22.56
C ILE A 409 11.04 -19.87 -23.84
N ARG A 410 10.20 -20.92 -23.85
CA ARG A 410 10.05 -21.83 -24.98
C ARG A 410 8.78 -21.56 -25.77
N ASP A 411 7.76 -21.01 -25.11
CA ASP A 411 6.51 -20.57 -25.73
C ASP A 411 6.05 -19.20 -25.17
N LYS A 412 5.09 -18.58 -25.84
CA LYS A 412 4.33 -17.39 -25.39
C LYS A 412 3.72 -17.62 -24.01
N ASP A 413 3.31 -18.85 -23.73
CA ASP A 413 2.66 -19.25 -22.49
C ASP A 413 3.62 -19.28 -21.30
N ASP A 414 4.94 -19.36 -21.54
CA ASP A 414 5.96 -19.39 -20.49
C ASP A 414 6.29 -18.00 -19.95
N ILE A 415 5.99 -16.92 -20.70
CA ILE A 415 6.41 -15.56 -20.36
C ILE A 415 5.93 -15.15 -18.97
N TYR A 416 4.62 -15.31 -18.69
CA TYR A 416 4.05 -14.89 -17.40
C TYR A 416 4.49 -15.80 -16.23
N PRO A 417 4.46 -17.15 -16.34
CA PRO A 417 5.00 -18.03 -15.31
C PRO A 417 6.47 -17.77 -14.98
N VAL A 418 7.32 -17.58 -16.00
CA VAL A 418 8.74 -17.27 -15.81
C VAL A 418 8.91 -15.91 -15.15
N PHE A 419 8.19 -14.89 -15.62
CA PHE A 419 8.21 -13.56 -15.01
C PHE A 419 7.82 -13.62 -13.53
N ARG A 420 6.73 -14.31 -13.21
CA ARG A 420 6.28 -14.48 -11.83
C ARG A 420 7.33 -15.21 -11.00
N LYS A 421 7.94 -16.28 -11.50
CA LYS A 421 9.01 -17.00 -10.80
C LYS A 421 10.23 -16.12 -10.50
N LEU A 422 10.59 -15.22 -11.44
CA LEU A 422 11.72 -14.31 -11.28
C LEU A 422 11.46 -13.22 -10.24
N PHE A 423 10.23 -12.74 -10.12
CA PHE A 423 9.85 -11.61 -9.24
C PHE A 423 8.88 -12.00 -8.13
N GLU A 424 8.80 -13.29 -7.79
CA GLU A 424 7.94 -13.76 -6.70
C GLU A 424 8.45 -13.23 -5.37
N LYS A 425 7.52 -12.73 -4.55
CA LYS A 425 7.83 -12.30 -3.19
C LYS A 425 8.36 -13.47 -2.38
N LYS A 426 9.67 -13.51 -2.17
CA LYS A 426 10.29 -14.44 -1.22
C LYS A 426 9.88 -13.98 0.18
N GLU A 427 9.11 -14.79 0.90
CA GLU A 427 8.90 -14.57 2.34
C GLU A 427 10.28 -14.68 3.01
N THR A 428 10.86 -13.54 3.33
CA THR A 428 12.00 -13.46 4.22
C THR A 428 11.53 -14.00 5.56
N LYS A 429 11.83 -15.27 5.84
CA LYS A 429 11.79 -15.81 7.19
C LYS A 429 12.75 -14.94 8.00
N HIS A 430 12.22 -13.92 8.66
CA HIS A 430 12.96 -13.21 9.69
C HIS A 430 13.35 -14.24 10.75
N ALA A 431 14.62 -14.62 10.74
CA ALA A 431 15.26 -15.39 11.80
C ALA A 431 15.60 -14.47 12.98
#